data_AF-A0A1C9IEX2-F1
#
_entry.id   AF-A0A1C9IEX2-F1
#
_cell.length_a   1.000
_cell.length_b   1.000
_cell.length_c   1.000
_cell.angle_alpha   90.00
_cell.angle_beta   90.00
_cell.angle_gamma   90.00
#
_symmetry.space_group_name_H-M   'P 1'
#
loop_
_entity.id
_entity.type
_entity.pdbx_description
1 polymer ?
#
loop_
_entity_poly.entity_id
_entity_poly.type
_entity_poly.pdbx_seq_one_letter_code
_entity_poly.pdbx_strand_id
1 'polypeptide(L)'
;MLTQTLRSALDFLPSLIIELKKFRKGQLRKNQRQWIEFFANREFSQSTSDIIEKAENLLNRNTWTEEEIEMVDQWLRNASNHFGELESSFIRGRNRGKEEGRAEGLEEGRTEGLEEGSLQKSLDVAQKLLARGLDIEDVLEITGLTSEQLTQSSQEHQF
;
A
#
# COMPACT_ATOMS: atom_id res chain seq x y z
N MET A 1 9.77 -12.79 -1.17
CA MET A 1 8.47 -12.53 -0.49
C MET A 1 8.50 -12.94 0.98
N LEU A 2 9.01 -14.12 1.36
CA LEU A 2 9.08 -14.56 2.77
C LEU A 2 9.88 -13.65 3.73
N THR A 3 10.83 -12.86 3.23
CA THR A 3 11.69 -11.98 4.04
C THR A 3 11.03 -10.70 4.53
N GLN A 4 9.99 -10.22 3.83
CA GLN A 4 9.33 -8.96 4.18
C GLN A 4 8.24 -9.21 5.23
N THR A 5 7.48 -10.30 5.08
CA THR A 5 6.44 -10.72 6.02
C THR A 5 7.00 -11.09 7.40
N LEU A 6 8.14 -11.81 7.46
CA LEU A 6 8.83 -12.12 8.72
C LEU A 6 9.37 -10.86 9.42
N ARG A 7 9.77 -9.83 8.66
CA ARG A 7 10.30 -8.58 9.22
C ARG A 7 9.20 -7.70 9.81
N SER A 8 8.04 -7.63 9.14
CA SER A 8 6.87 -6.92 9.66
C SER A 8 6.26 -7.59 10.91
N ALA A 9 6.42 -8.92 11.05
CA ALA A 9 5.98 -9.64 12.24
C ALA A 9 6.82 -9.34 13.50
N LEU A 10 8.10 -8.98 13.34
CA LEU A 10 8.99 -8.61 14.44
C LEU A 10 8.65 -7.25 15.07
N ASP A 11 8.05 -6.32 14.32
CA ASP A 11 7.75 -4.94 14.78
C ASP A 11 6.65 -4.88 15.86
N PHE A 12 5.88 -5.96 16.04
CA PHE A 12 4.79 -6.05 17.03
C PHE A 12 5.09 -6.99 18.19
N LEU A 13 6.31 -7.54 18.26
CA LEU A 13 6.78 -8.13 19.51
C LEU A 13 6.90 -7.01 20.56
N PRO A 14 6.41 -7.19 21.79
CA PRO A 14 6.71 -6.26 22.86
C PRO A 14 8.23 -6.19 23.03
N SER A 15 8.84 -5.14 22.50
CA SER A 15 10.27 -4.93 22.57
C SER A 15 10.62 -4.48 23.98
N LEU A 16 11.14 -5.40 24.79
CA LEU A 16 11.72 -5.05 26.08
C LEU A 16 13.12 -4.47 25.84
N ILE A 17 13.24 -3.14 25.86
CA ILE A 17 14.54 -2.46 25.79
C ILE A 17 15.10 -2.39 27.21
N ILE A 18 16.16 -3.15 27.46
CA ILE A 18 16.90 -3.10 28.74
C ILE A 18 18.12 -2.20 28.55
N GLU A 19 18.10 -1.01 29.15
CA GLU A 19 19.27 -0.12 29.15
C GLU A 19 20.28 -0.54 30.22
N LEU A 20 21.49 -0.91 29.78
CA LEU A 20 22.59 -1.29 30.66
C LEU A 20 23.54 -0.11 30.89
N LYS A 21 24.16 -0.07 32.08
CA LYS A 21 25.23 0.89 32.37
C LYS A 21 26.37 0.75 31.34
N LYS A 22 26.80 1.89 30.78
CA LYS A 22 27.90 1.94 29.81
C LYS A 22 29.17 1.30 30.37
N PHE A 23 29.78 0.42 29.60
CA PHE A 23 31.05 -0.22 29.96
C PHE A 23 32.22 0.75 29.80
N ARG A 24 33.18 0.71 30.73
CA ARG A 24 34.46 1.43 30.57
C ARG A 24 35.35 0.65 29.59
N LYS A 25 35.91 1.34 28.60
CA LYS A 25 36.82 0.75 27.60
C LYS A 25 37.98 0.03 28.32
N GLY A 26 38.21 -1.24 27.97
CA GLY A 26 39.28 -2.06 28.55
C GLY A 26 38.97 -2.77 29.87
N GLN A 27 37.77 -2.60 30.47
CA GLN A 27 37.40 -3.20 31.76
C GLN A 27 36.19 -4.14 31.67
N LEU A 28 36.13 -4.99 30.63
CA LEU A 28 35.09 -6.01 30.55
C LEU A 28 35.41 -7.18 31.48
N ARG A 29 34.59 -7.38 32.51
CA ARG A 29 34.66 -8.57 33.37
C ARG A 29 34.26 -9.82 32.58
N LYS A 30 34.71 -11.00 33.00
CA LYS A 30 34.43 -12.30 32.36
C LYS A 30 32.93 -12.46 32.00
N ASN A 31 32.04 -12.28 32.97
CA ASN A 31 30.60 -12.46 32.76
C ASN A 31 30.02 -11.44 31.75
N GLN A 32 30.49 -10.19 31.78
CA GLN A 32 30.02 -9.17 30.84
C GLN A 32 30.43 -9.49 29.40
N ARG A 33 31.66 -9.98 29.23
CA ARG A 33 32.15 -10.46 27.93
C ARG A 33 31.31 -11.63 27.43
N GLN A 34 31.02 -12.61 28.28
CA GLN A 34 30.20 -13.76 27.89
C GLN A 34 28.77 -13.37 27.52
N TRP A 35 28.13 -12.46 28.27
CA TRP A 35 26.81 -11.96 27.86
C TRP A 35 26.84 -11.23 26.52
N ILE A 36 27.90 -10.45 26.24
CA ILE A 36 28.07 -9.81 24.92
C ILE A 36 28.26 -10.86 23.83
N GLU A 37 29.08 -11.88 24.06
CA GLU A 37 29.30 -12.99 23.11
C GLU A 37 28.00 -13.76 22.84
N PHE A 38 27.23 -14.06 23.89
CA PHE A 38 25.92 -14.71 23.82
C PHE A 38 24.90 -13.90 23.00
N PHE A 39 24.65 -12.64 23.37
CA PHE A 39 23.69 -11.79 22.63
C PHE A 39 24.16 -11.44 21.21
N ALA A 40 25.47 -11.41 20.96
CA ALA A 40 26.02 -11.20 19.63
C ALA A 40 26.06 -12.49 18.78
N ASN A 41 25.60 -13.62 19.31
CA ASN A 41 25.65 -14.94 18.68
C ASN A 41 27.07 -15.30 18.18
N ARG A 42 28.08 -15.12 19.03
CA ARG A 42 29.48 -15.42 18.75
C ARG A 42 29.95 -16.61 19.57
N GLU A 43 30.98 -17.29 19.08
CA GLU A 43 31.69 -18.29 19.88
C GLU A 43 32.26 -17.66 21.16
N PHE A 44 32.19 -18.39 22.27
CA PHE A 44 32.73 -17.95 23.53
C PHE A 44 34.26 -17.99 23.50
N SER A 45 34.89 -16.88 23.89
CA SER A 45 36.35 -16.80 23.98
C SER A 45 36.93 -17.54 25.20
N GLN A 46 36.07 -17.95 26.13
CA GLN A 46 36.42 -18.62 27.38
C GLN A 46 35.34 -19.64 27.75
N SER A 47 35.67 -20.58 28.64
CA SER A 47 34.69 -21.55 29.16
C SER A 47 33.45 -20.85 29.72
N THR A 48 32.27 -21.30 29.31
CA THR A 48 30.96 -20.81 29.74
C THR A 48 30.85 -20.85 31.27
N SER A 49 30.01 -19.96 31.79
CA SER A 49 29.65 -19.95 33.21
C SER A 49 28.25 -20.53 33.37
N ASP A 50 27.92 -21.04 34.56
CA ASP A 50 26.62 -21.65 34.85
C ASP A 50 25.44 -20.76 34.48
N ILE A 51 25.59 -19.43 34.57
CA ILE A 51 24.54 -18.49 34.19
C ILE A 51 24.31 -18.44 32.67
N ILE A 52 25.36 -18.60 31.87
CA ILE A 52 25.27 -18.67 30.41
C ILE A 52 24.67 -19.99 29.98
N GLU A 53 25.06 -21.09 30.60
CA GLU A 53 24.47 -22.41 30.31
C GLU A 53 22.98 -22.45 30.64
N LYS A 54 22.56 -21.80 31.74
CA LYS A 54 21.13 -21.61 32.04
C LYS A 54 20.42 -20.77 30.97
N ALA A 55 21.06 -19.71 30.48
CA ALA A 55 20.49 -18.87 29.44
C ALA A 55 20.36 -19.62 28.09
N GLU A 56 21.34 -20.43 27.72
CA GLU A 56 21.27 -21.30 26.54
C GLU A 56 20.14 -22.32 26.65
N ASN A 57 19.96 -22.93 27.83
CA ASN A 57 18.83 -23.83 28.06
C ASN A 57 17.49 -23.10 27.94
N LEU A 58 17.34 -21.87 28.45
CA LEU A 58 16.09 -21.11 28.25
C LEU A 58 15.78 -20.83 26.77
N LEU A 59 16.78 -20.72 25.91
CA LEU A 59 16.58 -20.58 24.46
C LEU A 59 16.38 -21.91 23.74
N ASN A 60 16.70 -23.03 24.38
CA ASN A 60 16.54 -24.34 23.79
C ASN A 60 15.07 -24.75 23.84
N ARG A 61 14.40 -24.68 22.70
CA ARG A 61 12.99 -25.05 22.59
C ARG A 61 12.69 -26.48 23.04
N ASN A 62 13.68 -27.39 23.01
CA ASN A 62 13.50 -28.77 23.47
C ASN A 62 13.40 -28.91 24.99
N THR A 63 13.73 -27.85 25.75
CA THR A 63 13.63 -27.85 27.22
C THR A 63 12.43 -27.07 27.74
N TRP A 64 11.55 -26.59 26.85
CA TRP A 64 10.36 -25.83 27.22
C TRP A 64 9.23 -26.74 27.70
N THR A 65 8.39 -26.23 28.60
CA THR A 65 7.18 -26.93 29.04
C THR A 65 6.09 -26.88 27.96
N GLU A 66 5.08 -27.74 28.08
CA GLU A 66 3.93 -27.72 27.17
C GLU A 66 3.20 -26.37 27.21
N GLU A 67 3.09 -25.76 28.39
CA GLU A 67 2.47 -24.44 28.57
C GLU A 67 3.25 -23.33 27.87
N GLU A 68 4.59 -23.35 27.94
CA GLU A 68 5.45 -22.37 27.27
C GLU A 68 5.36 -22.51 25.74
N ILE A 69 5.33 -23.75 25.24
CA ILE A 69 5.15 -24.04 23.82
C ILE A 69 3.79 -23.54 23.34
N GLU A 70 2.72 -23.84 24.07
CA GLU A 70 1.36 -23.44 23.74
C GLU A 70 1.19 -21.92 23.75
N MET A 71 1.75 -21.23 24.74
CA MET A 71 1.72 -19.76 24.80
C MET A 71 2.37 -19.13 23.56
N VAL A 72 3.54 -19.63 23.15
CA VAL A 72 4.24 -19.13 21.96
C VAL A 72 3.46 -19.47 20.69
N ASP A 73 2.89 -20.66 20.59
CA ASP A 73 2.07 -21.06 19.43
C ASP A 73 0.82 -20.18 19.30
N GLN A 74 0.11 -19.94 20.40
CA GLN A 74 -1.04 -19.03 20.42
C GLN A 74 -0.64 -17.61 20.02
N TRP A 75 0.47 -17.10 20.53
CA TRP A 75 0.97 -15.77 20.17
C TRP A 75 1.28 -15.68 18.67
N LEU A 76 1.96 -16.68 18.12
CA LEU A 76 2.29 -16.76 16.69
C LEU A 76 1.04 -16.87 15.81
N ARG A 77 0.03 -17.64 16.24
CA ARG A 77 -1.27 -17.75 15.54
C ARG A 77 -2.00 -16.41 15.54
N ASN A 78 -2.09 -15.75 16.69
CA ASN A 78 -2.76 -14.46 16.80
C ASN A 78 -2.08 -13.39 15.95
N ALA A 79 -0.74 -13.33 16.00
CA ALA A 79 0.04 -12.46 15.13
C ALA A 79 -0.24 -12.77 13.64
N SER A 80 -0.14 -14.04 13.24
CA SER A 80 -0.36 -14.46 11.86
C SER A 80 -1.77 -14.13 11.36
N ASN A 81 -2.79 -14.35 12.19
CA ASN A 81 -4.18 -14.01 11.86
C ASN A 81 -4.34 -12.49 11.67
N HIS A 82 -3.79 -11.69 12.58
CA HIS A 82 -3.83 -10.23 12.47
C HIS A 82 -3.15 -9.73 11.20
N PHE A 83 -1.96 -10.25 10.86
CA PHE A 83 -1.28 -9.89 9.62
C PHE A 83 -2.03 -10.35 8.37
N GLY A 84 -2.60 -11.56 8.40
CA GLY A 84 -3.44 -12.06 7.32
C GLY A 84 -4.66 -11.18 7.07
N GLU A 85 -5.28 -10.65 8.13
CA GLU A 85 -6.42 -9.74 8.04
C GLU A 85 -6.02 -8.37 7.47
N LEU A 86 -4.91 -7.80 7.93
CA LEU A 86 -4.38 -6.53 7.42
C LEU A 86 -4.04 -6.63 5.92
N GLU A 87 -3.28 -7.66 5.53
CA GLU A 87 -2.90 -7.89 4.13
C GLU A 87 -4.14 -8.09 3.25
N SER A 88 -5.10 -8.90 3.71
CA SER A 88 -6.35 -9.13 2.98
C SER A 88 -7.16 -7.84 2.83
N SER A 89 -7.23 -7.02 3.87
CA SER A 89 -7.96 -5.75 3.84
C SER A 89 -7.30 -4.75 2.89
N PHE A 90 -5.98 -4.69 2.89
CA PHE A 90 -5.21 -3.85 1.97
C PHE A 90 -5.39 -4.27 0.51
N ILE A 91 -5.32 -5.58 0.22
CA ILE A 91 -5.56 -6.11 -1.13
C ILE A 91 -6.99 -5.80 -1.58
N ARG A 92 -7.99 -6.04 -0.73
CA ARG A 92 -9.39 -5.72 -1.03
C ARG A 92 -9.58 -4.24 -1.32
N GLY A 93 -9.05 -3.36 -0.47
CA GLY A 93 -9.15 -1.91 -0.67
C GLY A 93 -8.51 -1.45 -1.98
N ARG A 94 -7.33 -1.96 -2.31
CA ARG A 94 -6.65 -1.66 -3.58
C ARG A 94 -7.45 -2.14 -4.79
N ASN A 95 -7.98 -3.36 -4.75
CA ASN A 95 -8.75 -3.91 -5.86
C ASN A 95 -10.05 -3.13 -6.07
N ARG A 96 -10.76 -2.81 -4.97
CA ARG A 96 -11.97 -2.00 -5.01
C ARG A 96 -11.72 -0.62 -5.61
N GLY A 97 -10.68 0.09 -5.15
CA GLY A 97 -10.36 1.41 -5.69
C GLY A 97 -9.97 1.38 -7.18
N LYS A 98 -9.33 0.30 -7.65
CA LYS A 98 -9.07 0.12 -9.09
C LYS A 98 -10.34 -0.12 -9.90
N GLU A 99 -11.26 -0.92 -9.36
CA GLU A 99 -12.51 -1.25 -10.02
C GLU A 99 -13.45 -0.03 -10.08
N GLU A 100 -13.61 0.67 -8.96
CA GLU A 100 -14.37 1.92 -8.87
C GLU A 100 -13.80 2.98 -9.82
N GLY A 101 -12.49 3.26 -9.76
CA GLY A 101 -11.89 4.26 -10.66
C GLY A 101 -11.96 3.89 -12.15
N ARG A 102 -11.95 2.59 -12.49
CA ARG A 102 -12.16 2.14 -13.88
C ARG A 102 -13.62 2.32 -14.31
N ALA A 103 -14.57 2.04 -13.42
CA ALA A 103 -15.99 2.19 -13.70
C ALA A 103 -16.36 3.66 -13.88
N GLU A 104 -15.95 4.52 -12.94
CA GLU A 104 -16.18 5.97 -12.98
C GLU A 104 -15.56 6.58 -14.25
N GLY A 105 -14.27 6.31 -14.52
CA GLY A 105 -13.61 6.85 -15.71
C GLY A 105 -14.21 6.36 -17.04
N LEU A 106 -14.78 5.15 -17.07
CA LEU A 106 -15.49 4.64 -18.25
C LEU A 106 -16.85 5.33 -18.42
N GLU A 107 -17.56 5.59 -17.32
CA GLU A 107 -18.84 6.27 -17.35
C GLU A 107 -18.68 7.73 -17.77
N GLU A 108 -17.77 8.46 -17.12
CA GLU A 108 -17.44 9.86 -17.45
C GLU A 108 -16.96 10.00 -18.90
N GLY A 109 -16.00 9.17 -19.31
CA GLY A 109 -15.50 9.22 -20.69
C GLY A 109 -16.56 8.85 -21.73
N ARG A 110 -17.54 8.01 -21.38
CA ARG A 110 -18.66 7.69 -22.28
C ARG A 110 -19.65 8.85 -22.35
N THR A 111 -19.96 9.50 -21.22
CA THR A 111 -20.89 10.65 -21.21
C THR A 111 -20.29 11.82 -21.96
N GLU A 112 -19.05 12.20 -21.67
CA GLU A 112 -18.35 13.29 -22.35
C GLU A 112 -18.23 12.99 -23.85
N GLY A 113 -17.78 11.79 -24.23
CA GLY A 113 -17.63 11.43 -25.64
C GLY A 113 -18.96 11.39 -26.42
N LEU A 114 -20.09 11.08 -25.76
CA LEU A 114 -21.42 11.15 -26.38
C LEU A 114 -21.88 12.60 -26.56
N GLU A 115 -21.65 13.46 -25.56
CA GLU A 115 -22.01 14.87 -25.62
C GLU A 115 -21.18 15.62 -26.67
N GLU A 116 -19.85 15.45 -26.65
CA GLU A 116 -18.93 16.01 -27.64
C GLU A 116 -19.25 15.51 -29.05
N GLY A 117 -19.48 14.19 -29.21
CA GLY A 117 -19.84 13.61 -30.50
C GLY A 117 -21.17 14.11 -31.04
N SER A 118 -22.16 14.31 -30.16
CA SER A 118 -23.46 14.89 -30.52
C SER A 118 -23.31 16.36 -30.94
N LEU A 119 -22.56 17.16 -30.17
CA LEU A 119 -22.30 18.56 -30.47
C LEU A 119 -21.56 18.71 -31.80
N GLN A 120 -20.49 17.94 -32.02
CA GLN A 120 -19.72 17.96 -33.26
C GLN A 120 -20.60 17.61 -34.47
N LYS A 121 -21.46 16.60 -34.33
CA LYS A 121 -22.40 16.24 -35.39
C LYS A 121 -23.38 17.38 -35.69
N SER A 122 -23.92 18.05 -34.67
CA SER A 122 -24.79 19.20 -34.87
C SER A 122 -24.07 20.36 -35.56
N LEU A 123 -22.81 20.63 -35.20
CA LEU A 123 -21.97 21.64 -35.84
C LEU A 123 -21.69 21.31 -37.32
N ASP A 124 -21.34 20.06 -37.64
CA ASP A 124 -21.13 19.59 -39.01
C ASP A 124 -22.39 19.77 -39.88
N VAL A 125 -23.57 19.54 -39.29
CA VAL A 125 -24.86 19.76 -39.98
C VAL A 125 -25.09 21.26 -40.18
N ALA A 126 -24.87 22.09 -39.16
CA ALA A 126 -25.00 23.54 -39.24
C ALA A 126 -24.13 24.13 -40.35
N GLN A 127 -22.85 23.73 -40.44
CA GLN A 127 -21.94 24.19 -41.50
C GLN A 127 -22.47 23.84 -42.91
N LYS A 128 -23.01 22.63 -43.09
CA LYS A 128 -23.59 22.21 -44.39
C LYS A 128 -24.86 22.97 -44.75
N LEU A 129 -25.67 23.38 -43.77
CA LEU A 129 -26.87 24.17 -43.99
C LEU A 129 -26.52 25.62 -44.33
N LEU A 130 -25.59 26.24 -43.60
CA LEU A 130 -25.07 27.57 -43.90
C LEU A 130 -24.42 27.63 -45.29
N ALA A 131 -23.64 26.62 -45.66
CA ALA A 131 -23.04 26.51 -47.01
C ALA A 131 -24.09 26.40 -48.13
N ARG A 132 -25.32 25.98 -47.82
CA ARG A 132 -26.47 25.96 -48.74
C ARG A 132 -27.27 27.25 -48.75
N GLY A 133 -26.87 28.25 -47.96
CA GLY A 133 -27.49 29.57 -47.91
C GLY A 133 -28.74 29.66 -47.04
N LEU A 134 -28.92 28.74 -46.08
CA LEU A 134 -29.96 28.90 -45.06
C LEU A 134 -29.59 30.01 -44.08
N ASP A 135 -30.59 30.71 -43.55
CA ASP A 135 -30.39 31.75 -42.55
C ASP A 135 -29.95 31.16 -41.20
N ILE A 136 -29.24 31.96 -40.41
CA ILE A 136 -28.73 31.56 -39.10
C ILE A 136 -29.87 31.16 -38.16
N GLU A 137 -31.03 31.84 -38.20
CA GLU A 137 -32.18 31.50 -37.35
C GLU A 137 -32.72 30.10 -37.67
N ASP A 138 -32.90 29.77 -38.95
CA ASP A 138 -33.33 28.43 -39.40
C ASP A 138 -32.30 27.36 -39.01
N VAL A 139 -31.00 27.67 -39.09
CA VAL A 139 -29.93 26.73 -38.73
C VAL A 139 -29.94 26.42 -37.23
N LEU A 140 -30.12 27.42 -36.38
CA LEU A 140 -30.22 27.23 -34.93
C LEU A 140 -31.44 26.37 -34.58
N GLU A 141 -32.58 26.60 -35.22
CA GLU A 141 -33.80 25.80 -35.03
C GLU A 141 -33.61 24.33 -35.46
N ILE A 142 -33.03 24.08 -36.65
CA ILE A 142 -32.87 22.71 -37.18
C ILE A 142 -31.84 21.89 -36.39
N THR A 143 -30.76 22.52 -35.95
CA THR A 143 -29.63 21.83 -35.28
C THR A 143 -29.76 21.77 -33.77
N GLY A 144 -30.64 22.59 -33.18
CA GLY A 144 -30.81 22.73 -31.74
C GLY A 144 -29.59 23.37 -31.05
N LEU A 145 -28.68 23.97 -31.81
CA LEU A 145 -27.52 24.68 -31.29
C LEU A 145 -27.92 26.03 -30.70
N THR A 146 -27.17 26.49 -29.70
CA THR A 146 -27.23 27.89 -29.28
C THR A 146 -26.36 28.77 -30.19
N SER A 147 -26.67 30.07 -30.24
CA SER A 147 -25.83 31.03 -30.96
C SER A 147 -24.39 31.02 -30.45
N GLU A 148 -24.19 30.85 -29.15
CA GLU A 148 -22.88 30.73 -28.52
C GLU A 148 -22.11 29.50 -29.04
N GLN A 149 -22.73 28.32 -29.01
CA GLN A 149 -22.11 27.06 -29.50
C GLN A 149 -21.71 27.17 -30.97
N LEU A 150 -22.56 27.77 -31.80
CA LEU A 150 -22.28 27.97 -33.22
C LEU A 150 -21.10 28.93 -33.45
N THR A 151 -21.03 30.01 -32.66
CA THR A 151 -19.98 31.04 -32.78
C THR A 151 -18.64 30.55 -32.25
N GLN A 152 -18.64 29.76 -31.18
CA GLN A 152 -17.44 29.24 -30.52
C GLN A 152 -16.70 28.23 -31.42
N SER A 153 -17.42 27.37 -32.14
CA SER A 153 -16.80 26.44 -33.11
C SER A 153 -16.10 27.14 -34.29
N SER A 154 -16.53 28.36 -34.63
CA SER A 154 -15.92 29.14 -35.70
C SER A 154 -14.54 29.70 -35.32
N GLN A 155 -14.22 29.75 -34.03
CA GLN A 155 -12.93 30.22 -33.51
C GLN A 155 -11.92 29.07 -33.30
N GLU A 156 -12.38 27.85 -32.99
CA GLU A 156 -11.49 26.70 -32.75
C GLU A 156 -10.87 26.12 -34.03
N HIS A 157 -11.48 26.31 -35.20
CA HIS A 157 -10.92 25.86 -36.48
C HIS A 157 -9.95 26.86 -37.14
N GLN A 158 -9.50 27.90 -36.44
CA GLN A 158 -8.54 28.91 -36.95
C GLN A 158 -7.10 28.76 -36.43
N PHE A 159 -6.77 27.69 -35.70
CA PHE A 159 -5.41 27.34 -35.28
C PHE A 159 -4.99 25.97 -35.81
#